data_AF-A0A9X0I740-F1
#
_entry.id   AF-A0A9X0I740-F1
#
_cell.length_a   1.000
_cell.length_b   1.000
_cell.length_c   1.000
_cell.angle_alpha   90.00
_cell.angle_beta   90.00
_cell.angle_gamma   90.00
#
_symmetry.space_group_name_H-M   'P 1'
#
loop_
_entity.id
_entity.type
_entity.pdbx_description
1 polymer ?
#
loop_
_entity_poly.entity_id
_entity_poly.type
_entity_poly.pdbx_seq_one_letter_code
_entity_poly.pdbx_strand_id
1 'polypeptide(L)'
;MIVPAPDPREVREASLEELARLRLPLPPPQFPLVWEPGDRIELRPTAEIEARIAVLHLILARCFGMPPQAAMSWLLASHLVEMVTPPEFQFVTGAKGDHRSFVLHHDALFSLAWVLGLTKQLDPTMAVDERLVERLPNIAEGETFPQWRSRILAAPQHPADAAALLDLHYCLDWAYLEVDRSGGRLPGLVDANAIGQRRWALEWAVILRGPYHDEPPGWEEVDLST
;
A
#
# COMPACT_ATOMS: atom_id res chain seq x y z
N MET A 1 11.13 13.14 -5.61
CA MET A 1 12.59 13.36 -5.67
C MET A 1 13.19 12.05 -6.13
N ILE A 2 13.95 12.06 -7.22
CA ILE A 2 14.63 10.86 -7.71
C ILE A 2 16.00 10.74 -7.05
N VAL A 3 16.30 9.56 -6.51
CA VAL A 3 17.56 9.24 -5.82
C VAL A 3 18.14 7.94 -6.39
N PRO A 4 19.45 7.69 -6.24
CA PRO A 4 20.00 6.36 -6.52
C PRO A 4 19.31 5.30 -5.65
N ALA A 5 19.02 4.14 -6.22
CA ALA A 5 18.58 2.99 -5.45
C ALA A 5 19.69 2.56 -4.46
N PRO A 6 19.36 2.12 -3.24
CA PRO A 6 20.32 1.46 -2.38
C PRO A 6 20.78 0.13 -3.02
N ASP A 7 21.91 -0.42 -2.57
CA ASP A 7 22.36 -1.73 -3.08
C ASP A 7 21.27 -2.79 -2.79
N PRO A 8 20.66 -3.40 -3.82
CA PRO A 8 19.58 -4.35 -3.62
C PRO A 8 20.02 -5.59 -2.82
N ARG A 9 21.31 -5.94 -2.82
CA ARG A 9 21.83 -7.09 -2.08
C ARG A 9 21.95 -6.80 -0.58
N GLU A 10 22.45 -5.62 -0.22
CA GLU A 10 22.54 -5.22 1.18
C GLU A 10 21.13 -5.09 1.79
N VAL A 11 20.19 -4.52 1.03
CA VAL A 11 18.79 -4.45 1.45
C VAL A 11 18.19 -5.86 1.59
N ARG A 12 18.39 -6.74 0.60
CA ARG A 12 17.91 -8.12 0.66
C ARG A 12 18.45 -8.86 1.88
N GLU A 13 19.73 -8.70 2.19
CA GLU A 13 20.35 -9.32 3.37
C GLU A 13 19.63 -8.88 4.65
N ALA A 14 19.37 -7.59 4.82
CA ALA A 14 18.61 -7.06 5.96
C ALA A 14 17.16 -7.60 5.99
N SER A 15 16.48 -7.69 4.85
CA SER A 15 15.15 -8.30 4.75
C SER A 15 15.15 -9.76 5.20
N LEU A 16 16.15 -10.54 4.78
CA LEU A 16 16.27 -11.95 5.16
C LEU A 16 16.61 -12.13 6.64
N GLU A 17 17.44 -11.25 7.23
CA GLU A 17 17.68 -11.22 8.66
C GLU A 17 16.39 -10.98 9.46
N GLU A 18 15.52 -10.08 8.98
CA GLU A 18 14.23 -9.81 9.60
C GLU A 18 13.27 -11.00 9.50
N LEU A 19 13.19 -11.66 8.33
CA LEU A 19 12.43 -12.92 8.19
C LEU A 19 12.94 -13.99 9.16
N ALA A 20 14.26 -14.13 9.29
CA ALA A 20 14.87 -15.07 10.22
C ALA A 20 14.52 -14.74 11.69
N ARG A 21 14.52 -13.44 12.06
CA ARG A 21 14.11 -12.97 13.39
C ARG A 21 12.65 -13.33 13.69
N LEU A 22 11.78 -13.22 12.69
CA LEU A 22 10.36 -13.61 12.76
C LEU A 22 10.13 -15.13 12.69
N ARG A 23 11.18 -15.92 12.48
CA ARG A 23 11.15 -17.38 12.31
C ARG A 23 10.29 -17.81 11.11
N LEU A 24 10.31 -17.02 10.06
CA LEU A 24 9.67 -17.32 8.79
C LEU A 24 10.62 -18.11 7.87
N PRO A 25 10.09 -18.90 6.93
CA PRO A 25 10.92 -19.51 5.89
C PRO A 25 11.59 -18.41 5.07
N LEU A 26 12.84 -18.66 4.67
CA LEU A 26 13.56 -17.76 3.77
C LEU A 26 13.24 -18.12 2.31
N PRO A 27 13.06 -17.12 1.43
CA PRO A 27 12.89 -17.38 0.01
C PRO A 27 14.12 -18.10 -0.58
N PRO A 28 13.96 -18.83 -1.69
CA PRO A 28 15.05 -19.55 -2.32
C PRO A 28 16.15 -18.58 -2.82
N PRO A 29 17.41 -19.02 -2.95
CA PRO A 29 18.52 -18.14 -3.33
C PRO A 29 18.34 -17.38 -4.66
N GLN A 30 17.56 -17.94 -5.58
CA GLN A 30 17.23 -17.35 -6.88
C GLN A 30 15.99 -16.44 -6.85
N PHE A 31 15.43 -16.14 -5.68
CA PHE A 31 14.28 -15.26 -5.56
C PHE A 31 14.63 -13.86 -6.07
N PRO A 32 13.88 -13.29 -7.04
CA PRO A 32 14.25 -12.05 -7.72
C PRO A 32 14.54 -10.89 -6.78
N LEU A 33 15.36 -9.95 -7.21
CA LEU A 33 15.50 -8.64 -6.54
C LEU A 33 14.37 -7.73 -7.00
N VAL A 34 13.95 -6.79 -6.15
CA VAL A 34 12.91 -5.82 -6.53
C VAL A 34 13.44 -4.79 -7.52
N TRP A 35 14.73 -4.46 -7.46
CA TRP A 35 15.42 -3.61 -8.42
C TRP A 35 16.84 -4.12 -8.70
N GLU A 36 17.44 -3.61 -9.78
CA GLU A 36 18.79 -3.96 -10.19
C GLU A 36 19.83 -2.94 -9.69
N PRO A 37 21.10 -3.35 -9.50
CA PRO A 37 22.17 -2.42 -9.17
C PRO A 37 22.30 -1.29 -10.20
N GLY A 38 22.28 -0.05 -9.73
CA GLY A 38 22.38 1.14 -10.57
C GLY A 38 21.04 1.78 -10.96
N ASP A 39 19.92 1.14 -10.61
CA ASP A 39 18.60 1.75 -10.73
C ASP A 39 18.47 3.01 -9.87
N ARG A 40 17.43 3.78 -10.16
CA ARG A 40 17.02 4.96 -9.41
C ARG A 40 15.61 4.76 -8.89
N ILE A 41 15.32 5.44 -7.79
CA ILE A 41 14.05 5.33 -7.09
C ILE A 41 13.47 6.71 -6.87
N GLU A 42 12.17 6.83 -7.07
CA GLU A 42 11.38 7.94 -6.60
C GLU A 42 10.07 7.45 -5.99
N LEU A 43 9.41 8.30 -5.21
CA LEU A 43 8.03 8.05 -4.83
C LEU A 43 7.11 8.68 -5.86
N ARG A 44 5.94 8.08 -6.05
CA ARG A 44 4.81 8.77 -6.70
C ARG A 44 4.60 10.15 -6.11
N PRO A 45 4.16 11.13 -6.89
CA PRO A 45 3.87 12.46 -6.39
C PRO A 45 2.95 12.42 -5.17
N THR A 46 3.29 13.20 -4.14
CA THR A 46 2.54 13.23 -2.87
C THR A 46 1.04 13.40 -3.09
N ALA A 47 0.65 14.26 -4.02
CA ALA A 47 -0.75 14.52 -4.35
C ALA A 47 -1.48 13.28 -4.90
N GLU A 48 -0.79 12.40 -5.65
CA GLU A 48 -1.36 11.15 -6.14
C GLU A 48 -1.55 10.15 -5.00
N ILE A 49 -0.58 10.05 -4.09
CA ILE A 49 -0.67 9.17 -2.92
C ILE A 49 -1.78 9.65 -1.98
N GLU A 50 -1.88 10.96 -1.73
CA GLU A 50 -2.97 11.58 -0.98
C GLU A 50 -4.34 11.25 -1.60
N ALA A 51 -4.48 11.40 -2.92
CA ALA A 51 -5.71 11.09 -3.63
C ALA A 51 -6.06 9.60 -3.53
N ARG A 52 -5.08 8.70 -3.70
CA ARG A 52 -5.29 7.26 -3.56
C ARG A 52 -5.75 6.87 -2.16
N ILE A 53 -5.12 7.42 -1.12
CA ILE A 53 -5.55 7.24 0.29
C ILE A 53 -7.00 7.67 0.47
N ALA A 54 -7.36 8.85 -0.05
CA ALA A 54 -8.69 9.40 0.06
C ALA A 54 -9.75 8.52 -0.66
N VAL A 55 -9.42 8.01 -1.85
CA VAL A 55 -10.27 7.07 -2.60
C VAL A 55 -10.41 5.74 -1.85
N LEU A 56 -9.33 5.12 -1.41
CA LEU A 56 -9.38 3.86 -0.66
C LEU A 56 -10.17 4.00 0.65
N HIS A 57 -10.02 5.13 1.36
CA HIS A 57 -10.81 5.41 2.56
C HIS A 57 -12.31 5.50 2.25
N LEU A 58 -12.69 6.14 1.15
CA LEU A 58 -14.08 6.18 0.69
C LEU A 58 -14.61 4.78 0.33
N ILE A 59 -13.80 3.95 -0.34
CA ILE A 59 -14.16 2.58 -0.69
C ILE A 59 -14.41 1.75 0.57
N LEU A 60 -13.57 1.91 1.60
CA LEU A 60 -13.79 1.27 2.91
C LEU A 60 -15.05 1.80 3.58
N ALA A 61 -15.29 3.11 3.57
CA ALA A 61 -16.54 3.67 4.09
C ALA A 61 -17.79 3.09 3.38
N ARG A 62 -17.70 2.85 2.06
CA ARG A 62 -18.73 2.13 1.29
C ARG A 62 -18.87 0.68 1.71
N CYS A 63 -17.78 0.00 2.06
CA CYS A 63 -17.84 -1.34 2.64
C CYS A 63 -18.57 -1.35 4.00
N PHE A 64 -18.35 -0.33 4.82
CA PHE A 64 -18.97 -0.22 6.15
C PHE A 64 -20.32 0.52 6.17
N GLY A 65 -21.02 0.58 5.03
CA GLY A 65 -22.43 0.97 4.97
C GLY A 65 -22.72 2.42 4.56
N MET A 66 -21.72 3.21 4.16
CA MET A 66 -21.98 4.51 3.52
C MET A 66 -22.88 4.33 2.28
N PRO A 67 -23.94 5.10 2.06
CA PRO A 67 -24.78 4.96 0.87
C PRO A 67 -24.05 5.35 -0.45
N PRO A 68 -24.39 4.74 -1.60
CA PRO A 68 -23.80 5.09 -2.91
C PRO A 68 -23.92 6.59 -3.26
N GLN A 69 -25.08 7.19 -2.98
CA GLN A 69 -25.34 8.61 -3.25
C GLN A 69 -24.41 9.51 -2.43
N ALA A 70 -24.22 9.18 -1.15
CA ALA A 70 -23.32 9.92 -0.27
C ALA A 70 -21.87 9.85 -0.75
N ALA A 71 -21.40 8.66 -1.15
CA ALA A 71 -20.05 8.51 -1.68
C ALA A 71 -19.83 9.25 -3.00
N MET A 72 -20.80 9.20 -3.92
CA MET A 72 -20.71 9.95 -5.17
C MET A 72 -20.72 11.47 -4.94
N SER A 73 -21.59 11.95 -4.04
CA SER A 73 -21.59 13.36 -3.63
C SER A 73 -20.25 13.79 -3.04
N TRP A 74 -19.63 12.94 -2.22
CA TRP A 74 -18.33 13.24 -1.64
C TRP A 74 -17.21 13.25 -2.69
N LEU A 75 -17.18 12.31 -3.66
CA LEU A 75 -16.21 12.32 -4.75
C LEU A 75 -16.29 13.58 -5.60
N LEU A 76 -17.51 14.03 -5.91
CA LEU A 76 -17.74 15.26 -6.67
C LEU A 76 -17.27 16.50 -5.89
N ALA A 77 -17.64 16.60 -4.62
CA ALA A 77 -17.21 17.70 -3.75
C ALA A 77 -15.68 17.71 -3.50
N SER A 78 -15.06 16.54 -3.58
CA SER A 78 -13.62 16.35 -3.40
C SER A 78 -12.81 16.46 -4.70
N HIS A 79 -13.47 16.60 -5.85
CA HIS A 79 -12.83 16.59 -7.19
C HIS A 79 -11.96 15.35 -7.45
N LEU A 80 -12.40 14.18 -6.98
CA LEU A 80 -11.63 12.92 -7.05
C LEU A 80 -12.15 11.92 -8.08
N VAL A 81 -13.22 12.23 -8.82
CA VAL A 81 -13.87 11.27 -9.75
C VAL A 81 -12.88 10.66 -10.75
N GLU A 82 -11.95 11.45 -11.28
CA GLU A 82 -10.95 10.99 -12.26
C GLU A 82 -9.84 10.11 -11.66
N MET A 83 -9.72 10.10 -10.33
CA MET A 83 -8.73 9.29 -9.62
C MET A 83 -9.25 7.89 -9.28
N VAL A 84 -10.54 7.66 -9.45
CA VAL A 84 -11.19 6.38 -9.15
C VAL A 84 -10.99 5.41 -10.32
N THR A 85 -10.54 4.20 -10.04
CA THR A 85 -10.37 3.16 -11.07
C THR A 85 -11.73 2.67 -11.57
N PRO A 86 -11.80 2.05 -12.76
CA PRO A 86 -13.07 1.52 -13.26
C PRO A 86 -13.75 0.53 -12.30
N PRO A 87 -13.05 -0.44 -11.67
CA PRO A 87 -13.64 -1.30 -10.64
C PRO A 87 -14.15 -0.54 -9.41
N GLU A 88 -13.35 0.38 -8.87
CA GLU A 88 -13.74 1.22 -7.73
C GLU A 88 -14.99 2.04 -8.04
N PHE A 89 -15.09 2.62 -9.26
CA PHE A 89 -16.23 3.43 -9.67
C PHE A 89 -17.52 2.60 -9.76
N GLN A 90 -17.42 1.38 -10.31
CA GLN A 90 -18.54 0.44 -10.37
C GLN A 90 -19.01 0.02 -8.97
N PHE A 91 -18.09 -0.14 -8.02
CA PHE A 91 -18.41 -0.44 -6.64
C PHE A 91 -19.09 0.73 -5.93
N VAL A 92 -18.56 1.95 -6.09
CA VAL A 92 -19.14 3.17 -5.50
C VAL A 92 -20.58 3.37 -5.97
N THR A 93 -20.83 3.26 -7.27
CA THR A 93 -22.13 3.57 -7.90
C THR A 93 -23.17 2.46 -7.78
N GLY A 94 -22.76 1.19 -7.80
CA GLY A 94 -23.68 0.06 -7.94
C GLY A 94 -23.41 -1.13 -7.02
N ALA A 95 -22.47 -1.01 -6.08
CA ALA A 95 -22.02 -2.11 -5.22
C ALA A 95 -21.61 -3.37 -6.01
N LYS A 96 -21.09 -3.18 -7.23
CA LYS A 96 -20.56 -4.26 -8.07
C LYS A 96 -19.11 -4.54 -7.70
N GLY A 97 -18.73 -5.82 -7.65
CA GLY A 97 -17.39 -6.27 -7.28
C GLY A 97 -17.39 -7.15 -6.04
N ASP A 98 -16.22 -7.67 -5.67
CA ASP A 98 -16.06 -8.46 -4.44
C ASP A 98 -15.83 -7.53 -3.25
N HIS A 99 -16.84 -7.45 -2.39
CA HIS A 99 -16.77 -6.69 -1.15
C HIS A 99 -15.61 -7.13 -0.26
N ARG A 100 -15.29 -8.44 -0.24
CA ARG A 100 -14.20 -8.95 0.59
C ARG A 100 -12.86 -8.38 0.13
N SER A 101 -12.62 -8.34 -1.18
CA SER A 101 -11.41 -7.74 -1.75
C SER A 101 -11.26 -6.26 -1.41
N PHE A 102 -12.34 -5.49 -1.44
CA PHE A 102 -12.29 -4.07 -1.08
C PHE A 102 -12.03 -3.82 0.42
N VAL A 103 -12.50 -4.70 1.30
CA VAL A 103 -12.19 -4.62 2.73
C VAL A 103 -10.68 -4.83 2.99
N LEU A 104 -10.01 -5.64 2.16
CA LEU A 104 -8.56 -5.85 2.28
C LEU A 104 -7.74 -4.58 2.03
N HIS A 105 -8.27 -3.58 1.31
CA HIS A 105 -7.58 -2.30 1.10
C HIS A 105 -7.29 -1.52 2.39
N HIS A 106 -7.80 -1.94 3.54
CA HIS A 106 -7.44 -1.38 4.83
C HIS A 106 -5.92 -1.46 5.09
N ASP A 107 -5.28 -2.58 4.74
CA ASP A 107 -3.84 -2.77 4.90
C ASP A 107 -3.03 -2.01 3.84
N ALA A 108 -3.55 -1.90 2.62
CA ALA A 108 -2.95 -1.06 1.58
C ALA A 108 -2.97 0.43 1.98
N LEU A 109 -4.09 0.89 2.54
CA LEU A 109 -4.25 2.25 3.08
C LEU A 109 -3.24 2.53 4.20
N PHE A 110 -3.00 1.56 5.08
CA PHE A 110 -2.01 1.69 6.15
C PHE A 110 -0.59 1.87 5.62
N SER A 111 -0.20 1.10 4.59
CA SER A 111 1.07 1.28 3.89
C SER A 111 1.20 2.67 3.25
N LEU A 112 0.20 3.14 2.51
CA LEU A 112 0.25 4.48 1.90
C LEU A 112 0.30 5.59 2.96
N ALA A 113 -0.41 5.43 4.07
CA ALA A 113 -0.34 6.36 5.19
C ALA A 113 1.06 6.39 5.82
N TRP A 114 1.75 5.25 5.91
CA TRP A 114 3.16 5.21 6.30
C TRP A 114 4.05 5.93 5.29
N VAL A 115 3.85 5.69 3.99
CA VAL A 115 4.60 6.38 2.91
C VAL A 115 4.44 7.89 2.98
N LEU A 116 3.27 8.41 3.36
CA LEU A 116 3.05 9.85 3.58
C LEU A 116 3.56 10.41 4.93
N GLY A 117 4.12 9.55 5.78
CA GLY A 117 4.54 9.91 7.14
C GLY A 117 3.38 10.17 8.10
N LEU A 118 2.16 9.74 7.75
CA LEU A 118 1.00 9.84 8.63
C LEU A 118 1.03 8.79 9.72
N THR A 119 1.75 7.67 9.53
CA THR A 119 2.03 6.67 10.56
C THR A 119 3.54 6.52 10.77
N LYS A 120 3.96 6.21 12.00
CA LYS A 120 5.39 6.18 12.35
C LYS A 120 6.09 4.92 11.88
N GLN A 121 5.36 3.80 11.84
CA GLN A 121 5.90 2.47 11.59
C GLN A 121 4.88 1.68 10.79
N LEU A 122 5.40 0.77 9.96
CA LEU A 122 4.64 -0.24 9.25
C LEU A 122 5.21 -1.61 9.66
N ASP A 123 4.89 -2.02 10.88
CA ASP A 123 5.33 -3.31 11.43
C ASP A 123 4.51 -4.45 10.79
N PRO A 124 5.15 -5.42 10.12
CA PRO A 124 4.47 -6.50 9.40
C PRO A 124 3.71 -7.48 10.30
N THR A 125 3.98 -7.47 11.61
CA THR A 125 3.35 -8.37 12.60
C THR A 125 2.16 -7.74 13.31
N MET A 126 2.02 -6.42 13.22
CA MET A 126 0.95 -5.67 13.88
C MET A 126 -0.22 -5.41 12.95
N ALA A 127 -1.43 -5.51 13.49
CA ALA A 127 -2.63 -5.02 12.82
C ALA A 127 -2.52 -3.50 12.56
N VAL A 128 -3.33 -3.01 11.62
CA VAL A 128 -3.43 -1.59 11.30
C VAL A 128 -3.72 -0.77 12.57
N ASP A 129 -3.02 0.35 12.75
CA ASP A 129 -3.21 1.28 13.87
C ASP A 129 -4.68 1.73 13.93
N GLU A 130 -5.37 1.45 15.06
CA GLU A 130 -6.76 1.86 15.27
C GLU A 130 -6.97 3.37 15.12
N ARG A 131 -5.92 4.17 15.39
CA ARG A 131 -5.95 5.63 15.23
C ARG A 131 -5.65 6.10 13.81
N LEU A 132 -5.41 5.20 12.86
CA LEU A 132 -5.21 5.57 11.46
C LEU A 132 -6.40 6.38 10.95
N VAL A 133 -7.62 5.97 11.28
CA VAL A 133 -8.87 6.62 10.85
C VAL A 133 -8.93 8.09 11.27
N GLU A 134 -8.37 8.45 12.43
CA GLU A 134 -8.32 9.85 12.91
C GLU A 134 -7.44 10.76 12.01
N ARG A 135 -6.53 10.16 11.24
CA ARG A 135 -5.60 10.86 10.33
C ARG A 135 -6.11 10.92 8.89
N LEU A 136 -7.19 10.22 8.58
CA LEU A 136 -7.83 10.18 7.26
C LEU A 136 -8.90 11.29 7.13
N PRO A 137 -9.45 11.53 5.91
CA PRO A 137 -10.56 12.47 5.75
C PRO A 137 -11.75 12.06 6.63
N ASN A 138 -12.31 12.99 7.39
CA ASN A 138 -13.54 12.75 8.15
C ASN A 138 -14.76 12.84 7.22
N ILE A 139 -14.97 11.79 6.44
CA ILE A 139 -16.05 11.72 5.43
C ILE A 139 -17.43 11.85 6.10
N ALA A 140 -17.59 11.30 7.32
CA ALA A 140 -18.86 11.33 8.05
C ALA A 140 -19.30 12.76 8.43
N GLU A 141 -18.35 13.63 8.80
CA GLU A 141 -18.60 15.04 9.07
C GLU A 141 -18.52 15.92 7.80
N GLY A 142 -18.39 15.31 6.62
CA GLY A 142 -18.34 16.02 5.35
C GLY A 142 -17.02 16.72 5.05
N GLU A 143 -15.91 16.35 5.71
CA GLU A 143 -14.57 16.84 5.35
C GLU A 143 -14.22 16.40 3.93
N THR A 144 -13.97 17.37 3.04
CA THR A 144 -13.59 17.11 1.65
C THR A 144 -12.10 16.83 1.52
N PHE A 145 -11.69 16.25 0.39
CA PHE A 145 -10.28 16.00 0.10
C PHE A 145 -9.40 17.26 0.19
N PRO A 146 -9.75 18.41 -0.40
CA PRO A 146 -8.96 19.64 -0.22
C PRO A 146 -8.84 20.10 1.24
N GLN A 147 -9.91 19.96 2.04
CA GLN A 147 -9.90 20.31 3.46
C GLN A 147 -8.95 19.40 4.26
N TRP A 148 -9.07 18.08 4.07
CA TRP A 148 -8.15 17.12 4.68
C TRP A 148 -6.69 17.41 4.30
N ARG A 149 -6.39 17.61 3.01
CA ARG A 149 -5.04 17.95 2.53
C ARG A 149 -4.47 19.20 3.19
N SER A 150 -5.29 20.21 3.43
CA SER A 150 -4.86 21.44 4.10
C SER A 150 -4.56 21.27 5.59
N ARG A 151 -5.12 20.23 6.22
CA ARG A 151 -4.94 19.92 7.65
C ARG A 151 -3.77 18.97 7.89
N ILE A 152 -3.53 18.03 6.99
CA ILE A 152 -2.44 17.08 7.16
C ILE A 152 -1.08 17.75 6.97
N LEU A 153 -0.14 17.35 7.81
CA LEU A 153 1.28 17.69 7.65
C LEU A 153 1.99 16.49 7.04
N ALA A 154 1.70 16.22 5.76
CA ALA A 154 2.33 15.11 5.05
C ALA A 154 3.83 15.36 4.95
N ALA A 155 4.61 14.38 5.40
CA ALA A 155 6.06 14.35 5.32
C ALA A 155 6.45 12.99 4.77
N PRO A 156 6.39 12.81 3.43
CA PRO A 156 6.61 11.51 2.83
C PRO A 156 7.97 10.91 3.22
N GLN A 157 8.02 9.59 3.30
CA GLN A 157 9.24 8.84 3.58
C GLN A 157 10.31 9.13 2.54
N HIS A 158 11.57 8.88 2.90
CA HIS A 158 12.63 8.92 1.91
C HIS A 158 12.44 7.77 0.89
N PRO A 159 12.63 7.99 -0.43
CA PRO A 159 12.38 6.94 -1.42
C PRO A 159 13.18 5.65 -1.19
N ALA A 160 14.42 5.77 -0.69
CA ALA A 160 15.23 4.60 -0.36
C ALA A 160 14.67 3.79 0.83
N ASP A 161 14.08 4.44 1.83
CA ASP A 161 13.49 3.77 2.99
C ASP A 161 12.22 3.03 2.57
N ALA A 162 11.39 3.65 1.71
CA ALA A 162 10.21 3.00 1.15
C ALA A 162 10.56 1.80 0.26
N ALA A 163 11.63 1.90 -0.54
CA ALA A 163 12.12 0.78 -1.34
C ALA A 163 12.67 -0.37 -0.48
N ALA A 164 13.42 -0.06 0.58
CA ALA A 164 13.87 -1.08 1.52
C ALA A 164 12.69 -1.82 2.16
N LEU A 165 11.64 -1.09 2.52
CA LEU A 165 10.44 -1.68 3.09
C LEU A 165 9.61 -2.47 2.06
N LEU A 166 9.64 -2.06 0.79
CA LEU A 166 9.08 -2.84 -0.32
C LEU A 166 9.79 -4.19 -0.45
N ASP A 167 11.13 -4.24 -0.43
CA ASP A 167 11.87 -5.51 -0.50
C ASP A 167 11.54 -6.43 0.70
N LEU A 168 11.43 -5.86 1.91
CA LEU A 168 10.97 -6.61 3.07
C LEU A 168 9.58 -7.22 2.84
N HIS A 169 8.62 -6.42 2.36
CA HIS A 169 7.26 -6.91 2.09
C HIS A 169 7.21 -7.89 0.92
N TYR A 170 8.11 -7.79 -0.06
CA TYR A 170 8.26 -8.77 -1.12
C TYR A 170 8.69 -10.15 -0.58
N CYS A 171 9.67 -10.16 0.33
CA CYS A 171 10.11 -11.38 1.00
C CYS A 171 9.04 -11.94 1.96
N LEU A 172 8.36 -11.07 2.71
CA LEU A 172 7.30 -11.46 3.64
C LEU A 172 6.11 -12.07 2.91
N ASP A 173 5.69 -11.50 1.78
CA ASP A 173 4.58 -12.00 0.98
C ASP A 173 4.83 -13.45 0.55
N TRP A 174 6.02 -13.72 -0.01
CA TRP A 174 6.46 -15.09 -0.31
C TRP A 174 6.43 -16.00 0.92
N ALA A 175 7.01 -15.55 2.04
CA ALA A 175 7.14 -16.37 3.24
C ALA A 175 5.78 -16.69 3.89
N TYR A 176 4.87 -15.72 3.92
CA TYR A 176 3.52 -15.89 4.46
C TYR A 176 2.72 -16.88 3.60
N LEU A 177 2.80 -16.77 2.28
CA LEU A 177 2.16 -17.72 1.36
C LEU A 177 2.72 -19.15 1.53
N GLU A 178 4.02 -19.30 1.75
CA GLU A 178 4.64 -20.62 1.97
C GLU A 178 4.23 -21.24 3.32
N VAL A 179 4.14 -20.44 4.38
CA VAL A 179 3.63 -20.90 5.69
C VAL A 179 2.16 -21.30 5.58
N ASP A 180 1.33 -20.51 4.91
CA ASP A 180 -0.10 -20.81 4.73
C ASP A 180 -0.30 -22.09 3.91
N ARG A 181 0.45 -22.25 2.80
CA ARG A 181 0.43 -23.46 1.96
C ARG A 181 0.83 -24.72 2.73
N SER A 182 1.77 -24.61 3.66
CA SER A 182 2.22 -25.72 4.51
C SER A 182 1.33 -25.94 5.75
N GLY A 183 0.29 -25.12 5.95
CA GLY A 183 -0.62 -25.20 7.11
C GLY A 183 0.04 -24.77 8.43
N GLY A 184 1.12 -24.00 8.35
CA GLY A 184 1.84 -23.48 9.50
C GLY A 184 1.11 -22.32 10.18
N ARG A 185 1.67 -21.84 11.31
CA ARG A 185 1.14 -20.70 12.03
C ARG A 185 1.94 -19.44 11.68
N LEU A 186 1.26 -18.43 11.16
CA LEU A 186 1.85 -17.11 10.89
C LEU A 186 2.18 -16.37 12.19
N PRO A 187 3.25 -15.56 12.20
CA PRO A 187 3.58 -14.71 13.33
C PRO A 187 2.65 -13.49 13.42
N GLY A 188 2.40 -13.01 14.64
CA GLY A 188 1.64 -11.78 14.87
C GLY A 188 0.13 -11.91 14.66
N LEU A 189 -0.48 -10.79 14.28
CA LEU A 189 -1.93 -10.65 14.08
C LEU A 189 -2.34 -10.49 12.61
N VAL A 190 -1.37 -10.52 11.71
CA VAL A 190 -1.53 -10.20 10.28
C VAL A 190 -1.54 -11.51 9.48
N ASP A 191 -2.43 -11.62 8.50
CA ASP A 191 -2.50 -12.76 7.58
C ASP A 191 -1.77 -12.48 6.25
N ALA A 192 -1.72 -13.48 5.36
CA ALA A 192 -1.06 -13.34 4.06
C ALA A 192 -1.72 -12.26 3.19
N ASN A 193 -3.04 -12.08 3.26
CA ASN A 193 -3.75 -11.08 2.47
C ASN A 193 -3.33 -9.66 2.88
N ALA A 194 -3.20 -9.41 4.18
CA ALA A 194 -2.77 -8.12 4.70
C ALA A 194 -1.33 -7.79 4.30
N ILE A 195 -0.40 -8.77 4.32
CA ILE A 195 0.96 -8.57 3.78
C ILE A 195 0.92 -8.26 2.28
N GLY A 196 0.15 -9.02 1.50
CA GLY A 196 -0.01 -8.77 0.07
C GLY A 196 -0.56 -7.36 -0.22
N GLN A 197 -1.55 -6.88 0.54
CA GLN A 197 -2.09 -5.53 0.37
C GLN A 197 -1.09 -4.43 0.75
N ARG A 198 -0.28 -4.67 1.80
CA ARG A 198 0.79 -3.74 2.16
C ARG A 198 1.85 -3.66 1.08
N ARG A 199 2.23 -4.81 0.50
CA ARG A 199 3.13 -4.91 -0.65
C ARG A 199 2.54 -4.18 -1.86
N TRP A 200 1.28 -4.43 -2.21
CA TRP A 200 0.58 -3.77 -3.32
C TRP A 200 0.70 -2.25 -3.26
N ALA A 201 0.43 -1.67 -2.09
CA ALA A 201 0.54 -0.23 -1.89
C ALA A 201 1.98 0.29 -2.04
N LEU A 202 2.98 -0.48 -1.59
CA LEU A 202 4.39 -0.12 -1.72
C LEU A 202 4.88 -0.25 -3.17
N GLU A 203 4.54 -1.34 -3.86
CA GLU A 203 4.78 -1.57 -5.30
C GLU A 203 4.19 -0.42 -6.13
N TRP A 204 2.97 0.01 -5.79
CA TRP A 204 2.37 1.15 -6.45
C TRP A 204 3.12 2.44 -6.12
N ALA A 205 3.39 2.74 -4.86
CA ALA A 205 3.92 4.03 -4.43
C ALA A 205 5.39 4.26 -4.81
N VAL A 206 6.20 3.20 -4.86
CA VAL A 206 7.63 3.24 -5.21
C VAL A 206 7.78 3.11 -6.72
N ILE A 207 8.40 4.11 -7.34
CA ILE A 207 8.72 4.09 -8.76
C ILE A 207 10.19 3.74 -8.93
N LEU A 208 10.44 2.63 -9.63
CA LEU A 208 11.76 2.21 -10.06
C LEU A 208 12.06 2.75 -11.46
N ARG A 209 13.29 3.23 -11.66
CA ARG A 209 13.75 3.81 -12.92
C ARG A 209 15.08 3.17 -13.30
N GLY A 210 15.10 2.50 -14.45
CA GLY A 210 16.27 1.80 -14.95
C GLY A 210 16.00 1.18 -16.32
N PRO A 211 16.98 0.53 -16.93
CA PRO A 211 16.87 -0.04 -18.27
C PRO A 211 15.89 -1.22 -18.37
N TYR A 212 15.48 -1.79 -17.23
CA TYR A 212 14.59 -2.96 -17.14
C TYR A 212 13.21 -2.65 -16.55
N HIS A 213 12.89 -1.37 -16.37
CA HIS A 213 11.61 -0.93 -15.82
C HIS A 213 10.77 -0.25 -16.89
N ASP A 214 9.53 -0.70 -17.03
CA ASP A 214 8.51 -0.05 -17.86
C ASP A 214 7.94 1.20 -17.17
N GLU A 215 6.89 1.79 -17.75
CA GLU A 215 6.15 2.87 -17.09
C GLU A 215 5.54 2.39 -15.76
N PRO A 216 5.48 3.26 -14.74
CA PRO A 216 4.92 2.90 -13.44
C PRO A 216 3.46 2.42 -13.57
N PRO A 217 3.09 1.27 -12.98
CA PRO A 217 1.78 0.66 -13.20
C PRO A 217 0.63 1.51 -12.64
N GLY A 218 -0.55 1.44 -13.24
CA GLY A 218 -1.79 1.90 -12.63
C GLY A 218 -2.11 1.13 -11.34
N TRP A 219 -3.06 1.64 -10.53
CA TRP A 219 -3.44 0.98 -9.27
C TRP A 219 -3.91 -0.47 -9.46
N GLU A 220 -4.66 -0.76 -10.53
CA GLU A 220 -5.15 -2.11 -10.87
C GLU A 220 -4.14 -2.95 -11.65
N GLU A 221 -3.00 -2.37 -12.03
CA GLU A 221 -1.98 -3.01 -12.88
C GLU A 221 -0.80 -3.54 -12.06
N VAL A 222 -0.80 -3.30 -10.75
CA VAL A 222 0.17 -3.92 -9.84
C VAL A 222 -0.05 -5.42 -9.84
N ASP A 223 0.99 -6.17 -10.18
CA ASP A 223 0.95 -7.62 -10.19
C ASP A 223 1.79 -8.17 -9.03
N LEU A 224 1.15 -8.89 -8.13
CA LEU A 224 1.82 -9.56 -7.01
C LEU A 224 2.21 -11.00 -7.33
N SER A 225 1.94 -11.49 -8.54
CA SER A 225 2.33 -12.85 -8.91
C SER A 225 3.83 -13.04 -8.73
N THR A 226 4.20 -14.04 -7.93
CA THR A 226 5.57 -14.45 -7.61
C THR A 226 5.85 -15.84 -8.13
#